data_AF-A0A090DMY9-F1
#
_entry.id   AF-A0A090DMY9-F1
#
_cell.length_a   1.000
_cell.length_b   1.000
_cell.length_c   1.000
_cell.angle_alpha   90.00
_cell.angle_beta   90.00
_cell.angle_gamma   90.00
#
_symmetry.space_group_name_H-M   'P 1'
#
loop_
_entity.id
_entity.type
_entity.pdbx_description
1 polymer ?
#
loop_
_entity_poly.entity_id
_entity_poly.type
_entity_poly.pdbx_seq_one_letter_code
_entity_poly.pdbx_strand_id
1 'polypeptide(L)'
;MSQKLASYGQWTYRGAWALEITASIIGLATGLALGVQAFEASQSATAMDLVLASAPFFIVSIAELTKIPIATLLYSASWFWKPVLLIFLLLLAGITFETVLLGLERAGTLRELQYEEIADEIDTLTRENAKLAASDEAAKQTDQVAKAKADLEEVGTLANNARKEIQSRIGDVDAELQATTALTPEAAKAREQLKDQEQRRTDLVAERDARVKQAVEEFERQRDSYVERIKDARVSADAASAKRWEDEIGKLANPRTKTEAKYDPQIQDLDQQIAAARAEFDRLRLQSPKMTDEQKQVLQNRRVDLEKSLDEISADWERRLSQAREDLSAAQSAEAAEGKVLAANQARRDEIAKQLNELEKRRIPLARTDQIRRIAARWYSEKPEQVSEGEAGKIAAIWFGSLAVIAGLAGPITAMVALGLQRIAAQAESRSENRLSRLIRRLLLRWRWHRVRTVKVPVEVPVDREVEKRVEVPVEKVVKEILYVPVLTDDPDALRKALNEDLPADVVDLVKVAAKGGRKRAGPA
;
A
#
# COMPACT_ATOMS: atom_id res chain seq x y z
N MET A 1 -57.64 -23.68 -1.73
CA MET A 1 -56.67 -22.86 -0.98
C MET A 1 -55.91 -23.68 0.06
N SER A 2 -56.60 -24.48 0.89
CA SER A 2 -55.97 -25.31 1.93
C SER A 2 -54.88 -26.27 1.43
N GLN A 3 -55.15 -27.04 0.36
CA GLN A 3 -54.17 -27.96 -0.23
C GLN A 3 -52.88 -27.28 -0.73
N LYS A 4 -52.99 -26.04 -1.25
CA LYS A 4 -51.82 -25.26 -1.68
C LYS A 4 -50.97 -24.84 -0.47
N LEU A 5 -51.60 -24.42 0.63
CA LEU A 5 -50.90 -24.05 1.88
C LEU A 5 -50.22 -25.26 2.54
N ALA A 6 -50.86 -26.43 2.53
CA ALA A 6 -50.26 -27.67 3.03
C ALA A 6 -49.03 -28.07 2.19
N SER A 7 -49.13 -27.98 0.86
CA SER A 7 -48.02 -28.26 -0.05
C SER A 7 -46.86 -27.27 0.17
N TYR A 8 -47.13 -25.97 0.25
CA TYR A 8 -46.11 -24.97 0.56
C TYR A 8 -45.46 -25.23 1.90
N GLY A 9 -46.24 -25.55 2.95
CA GLY A 9 -45.70 -25.92 4.25
C GLY A 9 -44.80 -27.17 4.21
N GLN A 10 -45.08 -28.17 3.38
CA GLN A 10 -44.20 -29.33 3.22
C GLN A 10 -42.90 -28.97 2.49
N TRP A 11 -42.98 -28.19 1.42
CA TRP A 11 -41.80 -27.72 0.68
C TRP A 11 -40.92 -26.81 1.53
N THR A 12 -41.51 -25.89 2.31
CA THR A 12 -40.76 -25.04 3.25
C THR A 12 -40.09 -25.86 4.35
N TYR A 13 -40.73 -26.92 4.87
CA TYR A 13 -40.10 -27.79 5.88
C TYR A 13 -38.92 -28.58 5.31
N ARG A 14 -39.03 -29.07 4.07
CA ARG A 14 -37.89 -29.67 3.34
C ARG A 14 -36.77 -28.66 3.10
N GLY A 15 -37.13 -27.42 2.78
CA GLY A 15 -36.17 -26.31 2.65
C GLY A 15 -35.43 -26.03 3.95
N ALA A 16 -36.11 -26.07 5.10
CA ALA A 16 -35.47 -25.91 6.41
C ALA A 16 -34.42 -27.00 6.67
N TRP A 17 -34.73 -28.27 6.38
CA TRP A 17 -33.77 -29.36 6.46
C TRP A 17 -32.60 -29.19 5.49
N ALA A 18 -32.85 -28.73 4.25
CA ALA A 18 -31.79 -28.47 3.29
C ALA A 18 -30.81 -27.38 3.78
N LEU A 19 -31.32 -26.31 4.42
CA LEU A 19 -30.49 -25.27 5.02
C LEU A 19 -29.60 -25.83 6.13
N GLU A 20 -30.15 -26.65 7.03
CA GLU A 20 -29.37 -27.22 8.15
C GLU A 20 -28.38 -28.29 7.72
N ILE A 21 -28.71 -29.10 6.71
CA ILE A 21 -27.75 -30.02 6.10
C ILE A 21 -26.59 -29.24 5.47
N THR A 22 -26.89 -28.12 4.79
CA THR A 22 -25.85 -27.27 4.20
C THR A 22 -24.97 -26.65 5.29
N ALA A 23 -25.55 -26.12 6.37
CA ALA A 23 -24.81 -25.58 7.51
C ALA A 23 -23.94 -26.65 8.18
N SER A 24 -24.48 -27.86 8.37
CA SER A 24 -23.79 -29.04 8.89
C SER A 24 -22.59 -29.45 8.02
N ILE A 25 -22.72 -29.43 6.68
CA ILE A 25 -21.62 -29.69 5.75
C ILE A 25 -20.55 -28.60 5.84
N ILE A 26 -20.95 -27.33 5.91
CA ILE A 26 -20.01 -26.20 6.06
C ILE A 26 -19.25 -26.31 7.37
N GLY A 27 -19.92 -26.67 8.47
CA GLY A 27 -19.28 -26.90 9.77
C GLY A 27 -18.23 -28.00 9.72
N LEU A 28 -18.53 -29.13 9.06
CA LEU A 28 -17.56 -30.21 8.83
C LEU A 28 -16.38 -29.76 7.97
N ALA A 29 -16.67 -29.07 6.87
CA ALA A 29 -15.63 -28.58 5.96
C ALA A 29 -14.69 -27.59 6.66
N THR A 30 -15.23 -26.68 7.46
CA THR A 30 -14.44 -25.73 8.27
C THR A 30 -13.58 -26.46 9.30
N GLY A 31 -14.14 -27.44 10.02
CA GLY A 31 -13.40 -28.24 10.99
C GLY A 31 -12.27 -29.05 10.38
N LEU A 32 -12.51 -29.65 9.21
CA LEU A 32 -11.48 -30.35 8.45
C LEU A 32 -10.40 -29.39 7.95
N ALA A 33 -10.76 -28.23 7.42
CA ALA A 33 -9.81 -27.24 6.94
C ALA A 33 -8.90 -26.71 8.06
N LEU A 34 -9.47 -26.44 9.24
CA LEU A 34 -8.69 -26.03 10.43
C LEU A 34 -7.82 -27.18 10.95
N GLY A 35 -8.35 -28.42 10.96
CA GLY A 35 -7.59 -29.60 11.35
C GLY A 35 -6.38 -29.83 10.44
N VAL A 36 -6.54 -29.73 9.13
CA VAL A 36 -5.45 -29.88 8.15
C VAL A 36 -4.40 -28.80 8.35
N GLN A 37 -4.80 -27.53 8.54
CA GLN A 37 -3.86 -26.44 8.79
C GLN A 37 -3.05 -26.65 10.09
N ALA A 38 -3.70 -27.11 11.16
CA ALA A 38 -3.01 -27.43 12.41
C ALA A 38 -2.05 -28.61 12.25
N PHE A 39 -2.41 -29.60 11.43
CA PHE A 39 -1.57 -30.76 11.12
C PHE A 39 -0.33 -30.35 10.30
N GLU A 40 -0.51 -29.53 9.25
CA GLU A 40 0.59 -29.04 8.42
C GLU A 40 1.55 -28.11 9.17
N ALA A 41 1.05 -27.33 10.12
CA ALA A 41 1.87 -26.43 10.94
C ALA A 41 2.75 -27.17 11.96
N SER A 42 2.48 -28.45 12.24
CA SER A 42 3.18 -29.23 13.25
C SER A 42 4.10 -30.28 12.61
N GLN A 43 5.42 -30.13 12.81
CA GLN A 43 6.43 -31.04 12.25
C GLN A 43 6.37 -32.47 12.85
N SER A 44 5.61 -32.68 13.93
CA SER A 44 5.51 -33.95 14.64
C SER A 44 4.08 -34.48 14.76
N ALA A 45 3.11 -33.88 14.05
CA ALA A 45 1.72 -34.30 14.15
C ALA A 45 1.48 -35.67 13.52
N THR A 46 0.70 -36.48 14.22
CA THR A 46 0.24 -37.81 13.76
C THR A 46 -1.19 -37.73 13.22
N ALA A 47 -1.61 -38.72 12.43
CA ALA A 47 -2.98 -38.79 11.91
C ALA A 47 -4.04 -38.79 13.04
N MET A 48 -3.67 -39.25 14.24
CA MET A 48 -4.53 -39.18 15.43
C MET A 48 -4.76 -37.73 15.88
N ASP A 49 -3.76 -36.86 15.78
CA ASP A 49 -3.86 -35.46 16.18
C ASP A 49 -4.81 -34.67 15.27
N LEU A 50 -4.83 -35.00 13.97
CA LEU A 50 -5.82 -34.45 13.02
C LEU A 50 -7.25 -34.88 13.37
N VAL A 51 -7.45 -36.13 13.76
CA VAL A 51 -8.78 -36.65 14.18
C VAL A 51 -9.22 -35.98 15.46
N LEU A 52 -8.34 -35.84 16.46
CA LEU A 52 -8.65 -35.16 17.72
C LEU A 52 -8.92 -33.66 17.52
N ALA A 53 -8.20 -33.01 16.61
CA ALA A 53 -8.42 -31.60 16.26
C ALA A 53 -9.75 -31.36 15.51
N SER A 54 -10.20 -32.33 14.69
CA SER A 54 -11.44 -32.22 13.91
C SER A 54 -12.68 -32.74 14.65
N ALA A 55 -12.52 -33.59 15.67
CA ALA A 55 -13.62 -34.24 16.40
C ALA A 55 -14.68 -33.27 16.99
N PRO A 56 -14.32 -32.12 17.61
CA PRO A 56 -15.31 -31.15 18.09
C PRO A 56 -16.23 -30.62 16.97
N PHE A 57 -15.70 -30.46 15.75
CA PHE A 57 -16.47 -29.95 14.62
C PHE A 57 -17.47 -30.99 14.07
N PHE A 58 -17.13 -32.28 14.18
CA PHE A 58 -18.10 -33.36 13.89
C PHE A 58 -19.28 -33.32 14.87
N ILE A 59 -19.02 -33.11 16.16
CA ILE A 59 -20.07 -32.99 17.19
C ILE A 59 -20.94 -31.77 16.90
N VAL A 60 -20.32 -30.64 16.57
CA VAL A 60 -21.03 -29.41 16.16
C VAL A 60 -21.93 -29.66 14.95
N SER A 61 -21.44 -30.35 13.92
CA SER A 61 -22.23 -30.66 12.73
C SER A 61 -23.45 -31.53 13.01
N ILE A 62 -23.34 -32.48 13.95
CA ILE A 62 -24.50 -33.25 14.41
C ILE A 62 -25.48 -32.34 15.15
N ALA A 63 -24.97 -31.45 16.02
CA ALA A 63 -25.77 -30.49 16.76
C ALA A 63 -26.56 -29.54 15.82
N GLU A 64 -25.99 -29.15 14.68
CA GLU A 64 -26.67 -28.37 13.63
C GLU A 64 -27.96 -29.06 13.14
N LEU A 65 -27.91 -30.37 12.86
CA LEU A 65 -29.07 -31.14 12.39
C LEU A 65 -30.18 -31.27 13.45
N THR A 66 -29.82 -31.19 14.74
CA THR A 66 -30.81 -31.29 15.83
C THR A 66 -31.72 -30.07 15.95
N LYS A 67 -31.37 -28.94 15.32
CA LYS A 67 -32.17 -27.72 15.35
C LYS A 67 -33.59 -27.90 14.78
N ILE A 68 -33.78 -28.67 13.71
CA ILE A 68 -35.12 -28.87 13.12
C ILE A 68 -36.05 -29.70 14.04
N PRO A 69 -35.62 -30.84 14.60
CA PRO A 69 -36.39 -31.54 15.63
C PRO A 69 -36.76 -30.65 16.81
N ILE A 70 -35.83 -29.82 17.31
CA ILE A 70 -36.05 -28.94 18.46
C ILE A 70 -37.01 -27.80 18.11
N ALA A 71 -36.90 -27.21 16.92
CA ALA A 71 -37.85 -26.22 16.42
C ALA A 71 -39.26 -26.81 16.26
N THR A 72 -39.34 -28.07 15.83
CA THR A 72 -40.61 -28.82 15.72
C THR A 72 -41.22 -29.11 17.09
N LEU A 73 -40.38 -29.47 18.07
CA LEU A 73 -40.79 -29.67 19.45
C LEU A 73 -41.23 -28.34 20.09
N LEU A 74 -40.50 -27.25 19.89
CA LEU A 74 -40.84 -25.91 20.37
C LEU A 74 -42.22 -25.45 19.86
N TYR A 75 -42.54 -25.77 18.61
CA TYR A 75 -43.84 -25.44 18.02
C TYR A 75 -45.00 -26.21 18.66
N SER A 76 -44.80 -27.49 18.98
CA SER A 76 -45.83 -28.40 19.52
C SER A 76 -45.92 -28.43 21.05
N ALA A 77 -44.89 -27.99 21.77
CA ALA A 77 -44.80 -28.01 23.23
C ALA A 77 -45.80 -27.07 23.92
N SER A 78 -46.10 -27.38 25.20
CA SER A 78 -46.91 -26.52 26.06
C SER A 78 -46.18 -25.22 26.40
N TRP A 79 -46.94 -24.16 26.72
CA TRP A 79 -46.39 -22.82 26.96
C TRP A 79 -45.27 -22.78 28.01
N PHE A 80 -45.32 -23.66 29.03
CA PHE A 80 -44.31 -23.75 30.09
C PHE A 80 -42.93 -24.19 29.58
N TRP A 81 -42.86 -25.11 28.61
CA TRP A 81 -41.59 -25.62 28.08
C TRP A 81 -41.02 -24.78 26.93
N LYS A 82 -41.81 -23.88 26.34
CA LYS A 82 -41.38 -23.04 25.21
C LYS A 82 -40.17 -22.17 25.52
N PRO A 83 -40.06 -21.48 26.68
CA PRO A 83 -38.86 -20.69 26.98
C PRO A 83 -37.60 -21.54 27.06
N VAL A 84 -37.67 -22.73 27.67
CA VAL A 84 -36.53 -23.66 27.80
C VAL A 84 -36.07 -24.16 26.43
N LEU A 85 -37.02 -24.61 25.59
CA LEU A 85 -36.73 -25.09 24.24
C LEU A 85 -36.23 -23.95 23.33
N LEU A 86 -36.72 -22.73 23.52
CA LEU A 86 -36.25 -21.56 22.79
C LEU A 86 -34.81 -21.21 23.17
N ILE A 87 -34.46 -21.18 24.45
CA ILE A 87 -33.09 -20.95 24.91
C ILE A 87 -32.16 -22.02 24.35
N PHE A 88 -32.56 -23.30 24.42
CA PHE A 88 -31.76 -24.39 23.88
C PHE A 88 -31.56 -24.26 22.36
N LEU A 89 -32.62 -23.88 21.63
CA LEU A 89 -32.54 -23.61 20.19
C LEU A 89 -31.63 -22.41 19.88
N LEU A 90 -31.65 -21.36 20.69
CA LEU A 90 -30.76 -20.20 20.54
C LEU A 90 -29.30 -20.56 20.84
N LEU A 91 -29.03 -21.41 21.81
CA LEU A 91 -27.67 -21.92 22.08
C LEU A 91 -27.15 -22.73 20.89
N LEU A 92 -27.98 -23.61 20.31
CA LEU A 92 -27.62 -24.35 19.10
C LEU A 92 -27.42 -23.42 17.89
N ALA A 93 -28.28 -22.42 17.71
CA ALA A 93 -28.10 -21.40 16.69
C ALA A 93 -26.85 -20.54 16.94
N GLY A 94 -26.43 -20.37 18.20
CA GLY A 94 -25.20 -19.71 18.60
C GLY A 94 -23.94 -20.42 18.09
N ILE A 95 -23.96 -21.75 18.01
CA ILE A 95 -22.86 -22.54 17.43
C ILE A 95 -22.76 -22.29 15.92
N THR A 96 -23.90 -22.25 15.23
CA THR A 96 -23.96 -21.91 13.80
C THR A 96 -23.49 -20.47 13.56
N PHE A 97 -23.89 -19.55 14.44
CA PHE A 97 -23.46 -18.16 14.41
C PHE A 97 -21.94 -18.05 14.48
N GLU A 98 -21.31 -18.68 15.48
CA GLU A 98 -19.84 -18.75 15.62
C GLU A 98 -19.17 -19.29 14.36
N THR A 99 -19.70 -20.39 13.82
CA THR A 99 -19.14 -21.03 12.63
C THR A 99 -19.21 -20.13 11.39
N VAL A 100 -20.34 -19.46 11.16
CA VAL A 100 -20.53 -18.56 10.02
C VAL A 100 -19.72 -17.26 10.21
N LEU A 101 -19.70 -16.72 11.43
CA LEU A 101 -18.95 -15.51 11.77
C LEU A 101 -17.46 -15.72 11.52
N LEU A 102 -16.87 -16.80 12.05
CA LEU A 102 -15.46 -17.13 11.84
C LEU A 102 -15.11 -17.28 10.35
N GLY A 103 -16.01 -17.91 9.57
CA GLY A 103 -15.84 -18.04 8.11
C GLY A 103 -15.84 -16.69 7.39
N LEU A 104 -16.74 -15.79 7.77
CA LEU A 104 -16.84 -14.45 7.20
C LEU A 104 -15.67 -13.55 7.61
N GLU A 105 -15.28 -13.57 8.89
CA GLU A 105 -14.13 -12.83 9.42
C GLU A 105 -12.86 -13.27 8.71
N ARG A 106 -12.61 -14.57 8.58
CA ARG A 106 -11.44 -15.09 7.85
C ARG A 106 -11.41 -14.66 6.39
N ALA A 107 -12.56 -14.67 5.71
CA ALA A 107 -12.65 -14.19 4.34
C ALA A 107 -12.42 -12.68 4.23
N GLY A 108 -12.85 -11.91 5.23
CA GLY A 108 -12.59 -10.48 5.34
C GLY A 108 -11.12 -10.16 5.63
N THR A 109 -10.51 -10.81 6.61
CA THR A 109 -9.11 -10.58 7.00
C THR A 109 -8.14 -10.89 5.86
N LEU A 110 -8.36 -11.94 5.08
CA LEU A 110 -7.53 -12.25 3.91
C LEU A 110 -7.54 -11.13 2.86
N ARG A 111 -8.69 -10.46 2.66
CA ARG A 111 -8.78 -9.31 1.74
C ARG A 111 -8.13 -8.07 2.33
N GLU A 112 -8.28 -7.87 3.63
CA GLU A 112 -7.69 -6.74 4.34
C GLU A 112 -6.16 -6.83 4.34
N LEU A 113 -5.58 -8.01 4.60
CA LEU A 113 -4.12 -8.24 4.54
C LEU A 113 -3.54 -7.92 3.16
N GLN A 114 -4.23 -8.31 2.08
CA GLN A 114 -3.80 -7.99 0.71
C GLN A 114 -3.82 -6.48 0.45
N TYR A 115 -4.77 -5.77 1.03
CA TYR A 115 -4.86 -4.32 0.90
C TYR A 115 -3.78 -3.62 1.75
N GLU A 116 -3.57 -4.09 2.97
CA GLU A 116 -2.58 -3.59 3.92
C GLU A 116 -1.16 -3.70 3.36
N GLU A 117 -0.80 -4.86 2.81
CA GLU A 117 0.51 -5.09 2.17
C GLU A 117 0.81 -4.03 1.10
N ILE A 118 -0.18 -3.73 0.24
CA ILE A 118 -0.04 -2.70 -0.80
C ILE A 118 0.02 -1.30 -0.20
N ALA A 119 -0.76 -1.03 0.85
CA ALA A 119 -0.79 0.27 1.51
C ALA A 119 0.54 0.57 2.23
N ASP A 120 1.12 -0.43 2.89
CA ASP A 120 2.43 -0.33 3.55
C ASP A 120 3.56 -0.15 2.53
N GLU A 121 3.52 -0.85 1.40
CA GLU A 121 4.48 -0.64 0.32
C GLU A 121 4.40 0.79 -0.24
N ILE A 122 3.19 1.34 -0.39
CA ILE A 122 2.99 2.75 -0.77
C ILE A 122 3.58 3.70 0.29
N ASP A 123 3.34 3.47 1.58
CA ASP A 123 3.84 4.34 2.65
C ASP A 123 5.37 4.30 2.75
N THR A 124 5.97 3.11 2.66
CA THR A 124 7.43 2.94 2.67
C THR A 124 8.09 3.68 1.50
N LEU A 125 7.57 3.52 0.29
CA LEU A 125 8.05 4.24 -0.91
C LEU A 125 7.84 5.75 -0.80
N THR A 126 6.73 6.19 -0.23
CA THR A 126 6.44 7.60 -0.01
C THR A 126 7.42 8.22 0.98
N ARG A 127 7.74 7.53 2.06
CA ARG A 127 8.75 7.95 3.04
C ARG A 127 10.16 7.96 2.44
N GLU A 128 10.51 6.98 1.61
CA GLU A 128 11.78 6.96 0.87
C GLU A 128 11.90 8.20 -0.03
N ASN A 129 10.86 8.49 -0.83
CA ASN A 129 10.83 9.66 -1.71
C ASN A 129 10.95 10.98 -0.93
N ALA A 130 10.29 11.10 0.21
CA ALA A 130 10.39 12.28 1.08
C ALA A 130 11.82 12.46 1.64
N LYS A 131 12.48 11.37 2.04
CA LYS A 131 13.88 11.41 2.50
C LYS A 131 14.84 11.84 1.38
N LEU A 132 14.66 11.30 0.18
CA LEU A 132 15.46 11.69 -0.99
C LEU A 132 15.26 13.17 -1.33
N ALA A 133 14.02 13.65 -1.35
CA ALA A 133 13.72 15.05 -1.60
C ALA A 133 14.34 15.99 -0.55
N ALA A 134 14.31 15.61 0.73
CA ALA A 134 14.96 16.39 1.79
C ALA A 134 16.49 16.41 1.63
N SER A 135 17.10 15.27 1.24
CA SER A 135 18.53 15.18 0.95
C SER A 135 18.93 16.06 -0.24
N ASP A 136 18.11 16.09 -1.30
CA ASP A 136 18.36 16.91 -2.49
C ASP A 136 18.34 18.41 -2.15
N GLU A 137 17.43 18.83 -1.27
CA GLU A 137 17.30 20.23 -0.86
C GLU A 137 18.48 20.68 0.03
N ALA A 138 18.95 19.81 0.93
CA ALA A 138 20.14 20.10 1.73
C ALA A 138 21.40 20.25 0.87
N ALA A 139 21.54 19.46 -0.19
CA ALA A 139 22.69 19.54 -1.09
C ALA A 139 22.74 20.87 -1.88
N LYS A 140 21.59 21.42 -2.29
CA LYS A 140 21.53 22.68 -3.06
C LYS A 140 21.96 23.93 -2.29
N GLN A 141 22.00 23.89 -0.97
CA GLN A 141 22.31 25.05 -0.13
C GLN A 141 23.82 25.33 0.00
N THR A 142 24.67 24.50 -0.61
CA THR A 142 26.11 24.56 -0.43
C THR A 142 26.78 25.35 -1.57
N ASP A 143 26.98 26.65 -1.39
CA ASP A 143 27.66 27.51 -2.39
C ASP A 143 29.19 27.54 -2.20
N GLN A 144 29.79 26.35 -2.10
CA GLN A 144 31.25 26.21 -1.86
C GLN A 144 32.08 26.68 -3.05
N VAL A 145 31.59 26.49 -4.27
CA VAL A 145 32.32 26.86 -5.49
C VAL A 145 32.34 28.38 -5.70
N ALA A 146 31.24 29.10 -5.43
CA ALA A 146 31.28 30.56 -5.52
C ALA A 146 32.22 31.16 -4.46
N LYS A 147 32.22 30.61 -3.24
CA LYS A 147 33.14 31.02 -2.19
C LYS A 147 34.60 30.80 -2.60
N ALA A 148 34.95 29.59 -3.06
CA ALA A 148 36.32 29.29 -3.49
C ALA A 148 36.78 30.14 -4.69
N LYS A 149 35.87 30.50 -5.61
CA LYS A 149 36.16 31.44 -6.70
C LYS A 149 36.45 32.85 -6.18
N ALA A 150 35.62 33.35 -5.26
CA ALA A 150 35.80 34.67 -4.65
C ALA A 150 37.14 34.75 -3.89
N ASP A 151 37.46 33.72 -3.11
CA ASP A 151 38.72 33.62 -2.38
C ASP A 151 39.93 33.64 -3.34
N LEU A 152 39.87 32.90 -4.46
CA LEU A 152 40.93 32.90 -5.49
C LEU A 152 41.10 34.28 -6.15
N GLU A 153 40.00 34.96 -6.46
CA GLU A 153 40.04 36.30 -7.04
C GLU A 153 40.65 37.31 -6.06
N GLU A 154 40.22 37.29 -4.79
CA GLU A 154 40.75 38.15 -3.73
C GLU A 154 42.26 37.94 -3.56
N VAL A 155 42.72 36.69 -3.41
CA VAL A 155 44.14 36.35 -3.29
C VAL A 155 44.93 36.84 -4.51
N GLY A 156 44.38 36.70 -5.72
CA GLY A 156 44.99 37.22 -6.95
C GLY A 156 45.16 38.74 -6.96
N THR A 157 44.16 39.48 -6.50
CA THR A 157 44.25 40.95 -6.41
C THR A 157 45.29 41.39 -5.38
N LEU A 158 45.32 40.75 -4.21
CA LEU A 158 46.29 41.06 -3.15
C LEU A 158 47.73 40.76 -3.61
N ALA A 159 47.94 39.63 -4.30
CA ALA A 159 49.24 39.28 -4.87
C ALA A 159 49.74 40.31 -5.88
N ASN A 160 48.87 40.76 -6.79
CA ASN A 160 49.22 41.77 -7.79
C ASN A 160 49.56 43.12 -7.14
N ASN A 161 48.79 43.54 -6.13
CA ASN A 161 49.04 44.79 -5.41
C ASN A 161 50.38 44.77 -4.67
N ALA A 162 50.69 43.68 -3.95
CA ALA A 162 51.96 43.52 -3.23
C ALA A 162 53.17 43.52 -4.17
N ARG A 163 53.09 42.82 -5.31
CA ARG A 163 54.14 42.81 -6.33
C ARG A 163 54.36 44.20 -6.94
N LYS A 164 53.27 44.90 -7.27
CA LYS A 164 53.31 46.25 -7.86
C LYS A 164 53.94 47.27 -6.90
N GLU A 165 53.67 47.17 -5.60
CA GLU A 165 54.27 48.06 -4.60
C GLU A 165 55.79 47.96 -4.58
N ILE A 166 56.35 46.74 -4.58
CA ILE A 166 57.80 46.53 -4.56
C ILE A 166 58.42 46.90 -5.91
N GLN A 167 57.77 46.57 -7.02
CA GLN A 167 58.21 46.99 -8.35
C GLN A 167 58.29 48.51 -8.48
N SER A 168 57.33 49.25 -7.91
CA SER A 168 57.39 50.71 -7.85
C SER A 168 58.61 51.21 -7.07
N ARG A 169 58.93 50.58 -5.93
CA ARG A 169 60.12 50.93 -5.14
C ARG A 169 61.43 50.61 -5.88
N ILE A 170 61.48 49.52 -6.66
CA ILE A 170 62.62 49.19 -7.51
C ILE A 170 62.77 50.25 -8.61
N GLY A 171 61.67 50.61 -9.29
CA GLY A 171 61.67 51.67 -10.30
C GLY A 171 62.15 53.02 -9.76
N ASP A 172 61.78 53.36 -8.51
CA ASP A 172 62.28 54.55 -7.83
C ASP A 172 63.81 54.53 -7.63
N VAL A 173 64.37 53.38 -7.23
CA VAL A 173 65.81 53.22 -7.03
C VAL A 173 66.55 53.21 -8.38
N ASP A 174 65.99 52.58 -9.41
CA ASP A 174 66.57 52.58 -10.77
C ASP A 174 66.62 53.99 -11.37
N ALA A 175 65.56 54.79 -11.19
CA ALA A 175 65.54 56.19 -11.61
C ALA A 175 66.62 57.02 -10.88
N GLU A 176 66.87 56.74 -9.61
CA GLU A 176 67.93 57.40 -8.82
C GLU A 176 69.33 56.97 -9.25
N LEU A 177 69.53 55.68 -9.57
CA LEU A 177 70.79 55.17 -10.11
C LEU A 177 71.13 55.72 -11.50
N GLN A 178 70.11 56.00 -12.33
CA GLN A 178 70.28 56.65 -13.62
C GLN A 178 70.57 58.16 -13.49
N ALA A 179 70.18 58.78 -12.38
CA ALA A 179 70.49 60.17 -12.13
C ALA A 179 72.00 60.36 -11.89
N THR A 180 72.61 61.34 -12.56
CA THR A 180 74.04 61.67 -12.39
C THR A 180 74.35 62.47 -11.13
N THR A 181 73.32 62.88 -10.39
CA THR A 181 73.36 63.81 -9.26
C THR A 181 72.78 63.19 -8.00
N ALA A 182 73.44 63.37 -6.86
CA ALA A 182 72.89 63.00 -5.55
C ALA A 182 71.90 64.06 -5.10
N LEU A 183 70.63 63.69 -4.94
CA LEU A 183 69.54 64.60 -4.57
C LEU A 183 69.84 65.33 -3.26
N THR A 184 69.74 66.66 -3.25
CA THR A 184 69.72 67.42 -1.99
C THR A 184 68.43 67.15 -1.20
N PRO A 185 68.38 67.44 0.12
CA PRO A 185 67.15 67.30 0.89
C PRO A 185 65.95 68.04 0.30
N GLU A 186 66.18 69.19 -0.34
CA GLU A 186 65.14 69.98 -1.02
C GLU A 186 64.68 69.29 -2.30
N ALA A 187 65.60 68.78 -3.12
CA ALA A 187 65.26 68.03 -4.33
C ALA A 187 64.53 66.71 -4.00
N ALA A 188 64.91 66.03 -2.92
CA ALA A 188 64.24 64.83 -2.43
C ALA A 188 62.80 65.13 -1.95
N LYS A 189 62.58 66.24 -1.23
CA LYS A 189 61.23 66.67 -0.86
C LYS A 189 60.36 67.02 -2.07
N ALA A 190 60.93 67.71 -3.06
CA ALA A 190 60.22 68.04 -4.29
C ALA A 190 59.84 66.77 -5.10
N ARG A 191 60.72 65.75 -5.11
CA ARG A 191 60.43 64.44 -5.69
C ARG A 191 59.26 63.74 -4.98
N GLU A 192 59.25 63.77 -3.65
CA GLU A 192 58.18 63.14 -2.86
C GLU A 192 56.84 63.84 -3.10
N GLN A 193 56.83 65.18 -3.15
CA GLN A 193 55.63 65.94 -3.48
C GLN A 193 55.11 65.65 -4.89
N LEU A 194 56.00 65.53 -5.88
CA LEU A 194 55.63 65.13 -7.23
C LEU A 194 54.99 63.74 -7.24
N LYS A 195 55.60 62.78 -6.53
CA LYS A 195 55.09 61.41 -6.42
C LYS A 195 53.72 61.37 -5.73
N ASP A 196 53.54 62.13 -4.65
CA ASP A 196 52.25 62.26 -3.96
C ASP A 196 51.15 62.79 -4.89
N GLN A 197 51.47 63.77 -5.74
CA GLN A 197 50.52 64.32 -6.71
C GLN A 197 50.22 63.32 -7.84
N GLU A 198 51.22 62.64 -8.38
CA GLU A 198 51.05 61.57 -9.39
C GLU A 198 50.22 60.40 -8.84
N GLN A 199 50.41 60.05 -7.56
CA GLN A 199 49.60 59.04 -6.88
C GLN A 199 48.16 59.51 -6.71
N ARG A 200 47.93 60.73 -6.20
CA ARG A 200 46.57 61.31 -6.08
C ARG A 200 45.84 61.32 -7.41
N ARG A 201 46.54 61.59 -8.51
CA ARG A 201 45.96 61.57 -9.86
C ARG A 201 45.55 60.16 -10.25
N THR A 202 46.42 59.20 -10.00
CA THR A 202 46.14 57.79 -10.25
C THR A 202 44.92 57.32 -9.45
N ASP A 203 44.85 57.69 -8.16
CA ASP A 203 43.73 57.36 -7.27
C ASP A 203 42.42 58.01 -7.74
N LEU A 204 42.47 59.28 -8.15
CA LEU A 204 41.30 60.01 -8.64
C LEU A 204 40.77 59.44 -9.97
N VAL A 205 41.67 59.03 -10.86
CA VAL A 205 41.32 58.32 -12.11
C VAL A 205 40.71 56.96 -11.81
N ALA A 206 41.28 56.20 -10.87
CA ALA A 206 40.74 54.92 -10.45
C ALA A 206 39.35 55.07 -9.80
N GLU A 207 39.15 56.09 -8.96
CA GLU A 207 37.85 56.39 -8.36
C GLU A 207 36.81 56.73 -9.44
N ARG A 208 37.17 57.59 -10.40
CA ARG A 208 36.31 57.90 -11.55
C ARG A 208 35.90 56.62 -12.28
N ASP A 209 36.85 55.77 -12.63
CA ASP A 209 36.60 54.55 -13.40
C ASP A 209 35.73 53.56 -12.62
N ALA A 210 35.95 53.40 -11.31
CA ALA A 210 35.12 52.58 -10.43
C ALA A 210 33.67 53.11 -10.34
N ARG A 211 33.51 54.43 -10.21
CA ARG A 211 32.19 55.08 -10.19
C ARG A 211 31.46 54.96 -11.52
N VAL A 212 32.18 55.09 -12.64
CA VAL A 212 31.64 54.85 -13.98
C VAL A 212 31.17 53.40 -14.10
N LYS A 213 32.00 52.43 -13.68
CA LYS A 213 31.65 51.00 -13.71
C LYS A 213 30.37 50.71 -12.92
N GLN A 214 30.30 51.14 -11.65
CA GLN A 214 29.10 50.95 -10.82
C GLN A 214 27.84 51.56 -11.45
N ALA A 215 27.94 52.81 -11.94
CA ALA A 215 26.82 53.50 -12.55
C ALA A 215 26.36 52.81 -13.85
N VAL A 216 27.29 52.30 -14.65
CA VAL A 216 26.98 51.55 -15.87
C VAL A 216 26.36 50.20 -15.55
N GLU A 217 26.88 49.45 -14.57
CA GLU A 217 26.29 48.16 -14.15
C GLU A 217 24.87 48.32 -13.59
N GLU A 218 24.59 49.39 -12.85
CA GLU A 218 23.23 49.70 -12.39
C GLU A 218 22.31 50.07 -13.56
N PHE A 219 22.81 50.88 -14.50
CA PHE A 219 22.10 51.20 -15.74
C PHE A 219 21.80 49.95 -16.58
N GLU A 220 22.75 49.03 -16.73
CA GLU A 220 22.57 47.78 -17.47
C GLU A 220 21.55 46.86 -16.80
N ARG A 221 21.58 46.72 -15.47
CA ARG A 221 20.55 45.98 -14.73
C ARG A 221 19.15 46.56 -14.92
N GLN A 222 19.02 47.90 -14.91
CA GLN A 222 17.75 48.56 -15.18
C GLN A 222 17.28 48.31 -16.62
N ARG A 223 18.18 48.48 -17.60
CA ARG A 223 17.92 48.21 -19.01
C ARG A 223 17.44 46.77 -19.22
N ASP A 224 18.15 45.79 -18.67
CA ASP A 224 17.83 44.37 -18.83
C ASP A 224 16.48 44.03 -18.17
N SER A 225 16.17 44.64 -17.03
CA SER A 225 14.84 44.54 -16.40
C SER A 225 13.73 45.07 -17.32
N TYR A 226 13.94 46.20 -18.00
CA TYR A 226 12.98 46.70 -18.99
C TYR A 226 12.85 45.79 -20.20
N VAL A 227 13.96 45.24 -20.71
CA VAL A 227 13.96 44.31 -21.85
C VAL A 227 13.13 43.07 -21.54
N GLU A 228 13.29 42.48 -20.35
CA GLU A 228 12.51 41.29 -19.97
C GLU A 228 11.01 41.64 -19.82
N ARG A 229 10.67 42.78 -19.21
CA ARG A 229 9.28 43.25 -19.11
C ARG A 229 8.64 43.50 -20.48
N ILE A 230 9.39 44.05 -21.44
CA ILE A 230 8.92 44.24 -22.82
C ILE A 230 8.62 42.89 -23.47
N LYS A 231 9.53 41.93 -23.30
CA LYS A 231 9.37 40.57 -23.82
C LYS A 231 8.15 39.88 -23.22
N ASP A 232 7.96 39.93 -21.91
CA ASP A 232 6.78 39.36 -21.23
C ASP A 232 5.47 40.00 -21.69
N ALA A 233 5.45 41.33 -21.83
CA ALA A 233 4.29 42.06 -22.34
C ALA A 233 3.95 41.67 -23.78
N ARG A 234 4.96 41.47 -24.63
CA ARG A 234 4.78 41.00 -26.02
C ARG A 234 4.26 39.56 -26.08
N VAL A 235 4.77 38.66 -25.24
CA VAL A 235 4.29 37.28 -25.14
C VAL A 235 2.83 37.24 -24.68
N SER A 236 2.47 38.12 -23.73
CA SER A 236 1.11 38.25 -23.21
C SER A 236 0.17 39.05 -24.13
N ALA A 237 0.64 39.46 -25.31
CA ALA A 237 -0.08 40.31 -26.27
C ALA A 237 -0.58 41.66 -25.71
N ASP A 238 0.05 42.19 -24.65
CA ASP A 238 -0.24 43.51 -24.08
C ASP A 238 0.60 44.60 -24.75
N ALA A 239 0.08 45.10 -25.88
CA ALA A 239 0.73 46.14 -26.67
C ALA A 239 0.88 47.49 -25.93
N ALA A 240 -0.02 47.80 -24.99
CA ALA A 240 0.03 49.06 -24.26
C ALA A 240 1.19 49.07 -23.26
N SER A 241 1.35 47.99 -22.51
CA SER A 241 2.48 47.84 -21.57
C SER A 241 3.82 47.73 -22.29
N ALA A 242 3.88 46.98 -23.42
CA ALA A 242 5.09 46.89 -24.22
C ALA A 242 5.56 48.27 -24.70
N LYS A 243 4.64 49.07 -25.27
CA LYS A 243 4.95 50.42 -25.74
C LYS A 243 5.37 51.36 -24.59
N ARG A 244 4.71 51.27 -23.44
CA ARG A 244 5.09 52.04 -22.25
C ARG A 244 6.53 51.75 -21.83
N TRP A 245 6.92 50.47 -21.77
CA TRP A 245 8.29 50.10 -21.40
C TRP A 245 9.33 50.44 -22.47
N GLU A 246 8.96 50.40 -23.75
CA GLU A 246 9.79 50.91 -24.86
C GLU A 246 10.02 52.43 -24.77
N ASP A 247 9.00 53.20 -24.35
CA ASP A 247 9.16 54.64 -24.11
C ASP A 247 10.03 54.90 -22.87
N GLU A 248 9.89 54.12 -21.80
CA GLU A 248 10.72 54.27 -20.58
C GLU A 248 12.19 53.88 -20.79
N ILE A 249 12.47 52.80 -21.53
CA ILE A 249 13.86 52.42 -21.85
C ILE A 249 14.52 53.46 -22.75
N GLY A 250 13.76 54.10 -23.66
CA GLY A 250 14.24 55.20 -24.50
C GLY A 250 14.62 56.47 -23.72
N LYS A 251 14.04 56.67 -22.52
CA LYS A 251 14.41 57.79 -21.62
C LYS A 251 15.64 57.48 -20.76
N LEU A 252 16.07 56.21 -20.69
CA LEU A 252 17.19 55.80 -19.85
C LEU A 252 18.51 56.27 -20.48
N ALA A 253 19.11 57.30 -19.91
CA ALA A 253 20.38 57.85 -20.38
C ALA A 253 21.59 57.12 -19.76
N ASN A 254 22.61 56.83 -20.57
CA ASN A 254 23.86 56.25 -20.08
C ASN A 254 24.57 57.23 -19.13
N PRO A 255 24.82 56.86 -17.85
CA PRO A 255 25.38 57.78 -16.86
C PRO A 255 26.87 58.07 -17.03
N ARG A 256 27.58 57.33 -17.91
CA ARG A 256 29.04 57.42 -18.08
C ARG A 256 29.55 58.84 -18.28
N THR A 257 29.02 59.55 -19.28
CA THR A 257 29.49 60.89 -19.65
C THR A 257 29.27 61.91 -18.53
N LYS A 258 28.16 61.79 -17.80
CA LYS A 258 27.84 62.64 -16.65
C LYS A 258 28.82 62.41 -15.49
N THR A 259 29.18 61.15 -15.24
CA THR A 259 30.15 60.79 -14.20
C THR A 259 31.55 61.26 -14.58
N GLU A 260 32.01 61.00 -15.82
CA GLU A 260 33.31 61.46 -16.32
C GLU A 260 33.46 62.99 -16.20
N ALA A 261 32.45 63.75 -16.64
CA ALA A 261 32.45 65.21 -16.56
C ALA A 261 32.59 65.80 -15.14
N LYS A 262 32.29 65.03 -14.09
CA LYS A 262 32.47 65.44 -12.69
C LYS A 262 33.94 65.39 -12.25
N TYR A 263 34.71 64.44 -12.79
CA TYR A 263 36.10 64.17 -12.40
C TYR A 263 37.10 64.85 -13.33
N ASP A 264 36.76 65.05 -14.61
CA ASP A 264 37.68 65.63 -15.60
C ASP A 264 38.30 66.98 -15.19
N PRO A 265 37.56 67.95 -14.62
CA PRO A 265 38.16 69.21 -14.16
C PRO A 265 39.17 69.03 -13.02
N GLN A 266 38.91 68.08 -12.11
CA GLN A 266 39.80 67.79 -10.97
C GLN A 266 41.09 67.10 -11.45
N ILE A 267 40.98 66.18 -12.41
CA ILE A 267 42.14 65.53 -13.04
C ILE A 267 42.97 66.58 -13.79
N GLN A 268 42.34 67.51 -14.52
CA GLN A 268 43.04 68.59 -15.22
C GLN A 268 43.78 69.53 -14.28
N ASP A 269 43.17 69.94 -13.16
CA ASP A 269 43.83 70.77 -12.14
C ASP A 269 45.06 70.05 -11.56
N LEU A 270 44.92 68.77 -11.23
CA LEU A 270 46.00 67.97 -10.69
C LEU A 270 47.12 67.73 -11.73
N ASP A 271 46.79 67.58 -13.01
CA ASP A 271 47.75 67.51 -14.12
C ASP A 271 48.60 68.79 -14.20
N GLN A 272 48.00 69.97 -13.99
CA GLN A 272 48.75 71.22 -13.94
C GLN A 272 49.67 71.31 -12.72
N GLN A 273 49.19 70.86 -11.55
CA GLN A 273 50.00 70.80 -10.33
C GLN A 273 51.22 69.87 -10.50
N ILE A 274 51.02 68.69 -11.09
CA ILE A 274 52.09 67.72 -11.39
C ILE A 274 53.11 68.34 -12.34
N ALA A 275 52.66 69.03 -13.41
CA ALA A 275 53.56 69.68 -14.35
C ALA A 275 54.44 70.74 -13.66
N ALA A 276 53.85 71.53 -12.75
CA ALA A 276 54.58 72.53 -11.97
C ALA A 276 55.57 71.89 -10.98
N ALA A 277 55.15 70.87 -10.23
CA ALA A 277 56.02 70.15 -9.30
C ALA A 277 57.18 69.44 -10.02
N ARG A 278 56.93 68.89 -11.21
CA ARG A 278 57.96 68.27 -12.04
C ARG A 278 59.00 69.27 -12.51
N ALA A 279 58.57 70.45 -12.96
CA ALA A 279 59.48 71.52 -13.35
C ALA A 279 60.37 71.99 -12.18
N GLU A 280 59.79 72.11 -10.98
CA GLU A 280 60.55 72.49 -9.78
C GLU A 280 61.55 71.40 -9.35
N PHE A 281 61.12 70.13 -9.39
CA PHE A 281 62.01 69.00 -9.13
C PHE A 281 63.20 68.96 -10.10
N ASP A 282 62.97 69.13 -11.40
CA ASP A 282 64.03 69.15 -12.40
C ASP A 282 65.02 70.30 -12.18
N ARG A 283 64.53 71.47 -11.78
CA ARG A 283 65.36 72.63 -11.41
C ARG A 283 66.29 72.30 -10.24
N LEU A 284 65.76 71.74 -9.15
CA LEU A 284 66.52 71.39 -7.96
C LEU A 284 67.49 70.23 -8.22
N ARG A 285 67.10 69.26 -9.04
CA ARG A 285 67.95 68.14 -9.47
C ARG A 285 69.19 68.63 -10.23
N LEU A 286 69.03 69.58 -11.16
CA LEU A 286 70.15 70.14 -11.92
C LEU A 286 71.16 70.92 -11.06
N GLN A 287 70.72 71.44 -9.90
CA GLN A 287 71.58 72.14 -8.93
C GLN A 287 72.28 71.18 -7.95
N SER A 288 71.91 69.91 -7.95
CA SER A 288 72.43 68.91 -7.01
C SER A 288 73.85 68.46 -7.38
N PRO A 289 74.71 68.13 -6.40
CA PRO A 289 76.08 67.68 -6.66
C PRO A 289 76.10 66.32 -7.38
N LYS A 290 77.21 66.00 -8.06
CA LYS A 290 77.40 64.66 -8.66
C LYS A 290 77.40 63.59 -7.57
N MET A 291 76.76 62.46 -7.87
CA MET A 291 76.71 61.31 -6.97
C MET A 291 78.10 60.68 -6.78
N THR A 292 78.45 60.31 -5.54
CA THR A 292 79.70 59.60 -5.25
C THR A 292 79.56 58.10 -5.50
N ASP A 293 80.69 57.40 -5.67
CA ASP A 293 80.70 55.95 -5.87
C ASP A 293 80.12 55.19 -4.66
N GLU A 294 80.36 55.68 -3.44
CA GLU A 294 79.78 55.12 -2.21
C GLU A 294 78.26 55.22 -2.19
N GLN A 295 77.69 56.38 -2.56
CA GLN A 295 76.24 56.58 -2.65
C GLN A 295 75.60 55.67 -3.70
N LYS A 296 76.26 55.51 -4.85
CA LYS A 296 75.83 54.60 -5.90
C LYS A 296 75.82 53.14 -5.43
N GLN A 297 76.84 52.73 -4.67
CA GLN A 297 76.92 51.38 -4.10
C GLN A 297 75.78 51.12 -3.09
N VAL A 298 75.43 52.10 -2.25
CA VAL A 298 74.30 51.99 -1.30
C VAL A 298 72.98 51.77 -2.04
N LEU A 299 72.72 52.52 -3.10
CA LEU A 299 71.52 52.36 -3.93
C LEU A 299 71.49 51.00 -4.66
N GLN A 300 72.64 50.52 -5.15
CA GLN A 300 72.76 49.19 -5.76
C GLN A 300 72.43 48.08 -4.75
N ASN A 301 72.96 48.15 -3.52
CA ASN A 301 72.65 47.16 -2.49
C ASN A 301 71.14 47.18 -2.14
N ARG A 302 70.56 48.37 -2.00
CA ARG A 302 69.12 48.53 -1.74
C ARG A 302 68.26 47.96 -2.87
N ARG A 303 68.67 48.12 -4.12
CA ARG A 303 68.01 47.53 -5.30
C ARG A 303 68.02 46.00 -5.21
N VAL A 304 69.17 45.41 -4.90
CA VAL A 304 69.32 43.95 -4.74
C VAL A 304 68.45 43.43 -3.58
N ASP A 305 68.38 44.14 -2.46
CA ASP A 305 67.53 43.78 -1.32
C ASP A 305 66.03 43.83 -1.68
N LEU A 306 65.61 44.81 -2.48
CA LEU A 306 64.24 44.91 -2.99
C LEU A 306 63.91 43.82 -4.01
N GLU A 307 64.84 43.47 -4.90
CA GLU A 307 64.70 42.35 -5.84
C GLU A 307 64.53 41.03 -5.08
N LYS A 308 65.36 40.80 -4.06
CA LYS A 308 65.23 39.63 -3.18
C LYS A 308 63.87 39.60 -2.46
N SER A 309 63.43 40.75 -1.93
CA SER A 309 62.12 40.87 -1.28
C SER A 309 60.96 40.61 -2.25
N LEU A 310 61.08 41.04 -3.51
CA LEU A 310 60.10 40.77 -4.57
C LEU A 310 60.02 39.27 -4.87
N ASP A 311 61.16 38.60 -4.97
CA ASP A 311 61.22 37.15 -5.23
C ASP A 311 60.59 36.36 -4.06
N GLU A 312 60.93 36.72 -2.81
CA GLU A 312 60.37 36.09 -1.61
C GLU A 312 58.85 36.26 -1.52
N ILE A 313 58.34 37.48 -1.72
CA ILE A 313 56.90 37.77 -1.70
C ILE A 313 56.18 37.14 -2.89
N SER A 314 56.81 37.13 -4.07
CA SER A 314 56.23 36.48 -5.24
C SER A 314 56.09 34.98 -5.05
N ALA A 315 57.08 34.34 -4.42
CA ALA A 315 57.05 32.93 -4.06
C ALA A 315 55.99 32.62 -2.99
N ASP A 316 55.84 33.46 -1.96
CA ASP A 316 54.78 33.30 -0.95
C ASP A 316 53.38 33.40 -1.56
N TRP A 317 53.13 34.42 -2.37
CA TRP A 317 51.85 34.57 -3.06
C TRP A 317 51.58 33.46 -4.07
N GLU A 318 52.59 32.93 -4.75
CA GLU A 318 52.38 31.80 -5.67
C GLU A 318 51.97 30.54 -4.92
N ARG A 319 52.49 30.30 -3.71
CA ARG A 319 52.02 29.21 -2.83
C ARG A 319 50.56 29.42 -2.44
N ARG A 320 50.17 30.62 -2.02
CA ARG A 320 48.77 30.94 -1.66
C ARG A 320 47.81 30.80 -2.84
N LEU A 321 48.21 31.26 -4.03
CA LEU A 321 47.44 31.09 -5.27
C LEU A 321 47.31 29.62 -5.65
N SER A 322 48.38 28.84 -5.49
CA SER A 322 48.34 27.39 -5.74
C SER A 322 47.37 26.69 -4.80
N GLN A 323 47.37 27.03 -3.51
CA GLN A 323 46.40 26.51 -2.54
C GLN A 323 44.97 26.90 -2.91
N ALA A 324 44.71 28.18 -3.22
CA ALA A 324 43.37 28.63 -3.61
C ALA A 324 42.86 27.95 -4.89
N ARG A 325 43.74 27.67 -5.86
CA ARG A 325 43.41 26.89 -7.07
C ARG A 325 43.07 25.43 -6.72
N GLU A 326 43.80 24.83 -5.79
CA GLU A 326 43.53 23.46 -5.31
C GLU A 326 42.18 23.39 -4.57
N ASP A 327 41.90 24.36 -3.69
CA ASP A 327 40.64 24.47 -2.97
C ASP A 327 39.45 24.63 -3.94
N LEU A 328 39.59 25.46 -4.98
CA LEU A 328 38.60 25.60 -6.04
C LEU A 328 38.39 24.29 -6.81
N SER A 329 39.46 23.58 -7.17
CA SER A 329 39.38 22.29 -7.85
C SER A 329 38.70 21.23 -6.98
N ALA A 330 38.98 21.23 -5.67
CA ALA A 330 38.35 20.34 -4.70
C ALA A 330 36.84 20.65 -4.58
N ALA A 331 36.47 21.93 -4.47
CA ALA A 331 35.07 22.36 -4.43
C ALA A 331 34.31 21.98 -5.71
N GLN A 332 34.90 22.17 -6.90
CA GLN A 332 34.30 21.74 -8.17
C GLN A 332 34.13 20.23 -8.26
N SER A 333 35.10 19.46 -7.74
CA SER A 333 35.02 18.00 -7.71
C SER A 333 33.92 17.51 -6.76
N ALA A 334 33.76 18.19 -5.61
CA ALA A 334 32.68 17.93 -4.66
C ALA A 334 31.31 18.23 -5.29
N GLU A 335 31.14 19.40 -5.91
CA GLU A 335 29.91 19.77 -6.62
C GLU A 335 29.57 18.78 -7.75
N ALA A 336 30.56 18.32 -8.52
CA ALA A 336 30.35 17.30 -9.54
C ALA A 336 29.94 15.94 -8.95
N ALA A 337 30.48 15.56 -7.78
CA ALA A 337 30.08 14.35 -7.08
C ALA A 337 28.66 14.47 -6.52
N GLU A 338 28.31 15.61 -5.92
CA GLU A 338 26.96 15.94 -5.47
C GLU A 338 25.97 15.92 -6.64
N GLY A 339 26.32 16.50 -7.79
CA GLY A 339 25.51 16.46 -9.00
C GLY A 339 25.21 15.04 -9.49
N LYS A 340 26.16 14.11 -9.37
CA LYS A 340 25.93 12.68 -9.66
C LYS A 340 24.97 12.04 -8.67
N VAL A 341 25.09 12.35 -7.38
CA VAL A 341 24.18 11.86 -6.34
C VAL A 341 22.77 12.39 -6.55
N LEU A 342 22.63 13.69 -6.84
CA LEU A 342 21.35 14.33 -7.16
C LEU A 342 20.69 13.68 -8.38
N ALA A 343 21.46 13.41 -9.44
CA ALA A 343 20.94 12.72 -10.62
C ALA A 343 20.48 11.28 -10.29
N ALA A 344 21.23 10.56 -9.46
CA ALA A 344 20.87 9.21 -9.01
C ALA A 344 19.60 9.22 -8.13
N ASN A 345 19.51 10.18 -7.20
CA ASN A 345 18.32 10.39 -6.37
C ASN A 345 17.09 10.69 -7.23
N GLN A 346 17.24 11.57 -8.23
CA GLN A 346 16.15 11.88 -9.16
C GLN A 346 15.70 10.66 -9.95
N ALA A 347 16.63 9.86 -10.49
CA ALA A 347 16.29 8.61 -11.17
C ALA A 347 15.56 7.61 -10.24
N ARG A 348 15.99 7.52 -8.97
CA ARG A 348 15.32 6.68 -7.97
C ARG A 348 13.90 7.18 -7.66
N ARG A 349 13.71 8.49 -7.54
CA ARG A 349 12.39 9.11 -7.31
C ARG A 349 11.45 8.90 -8.49
N ASP A 350 11.95 8.96 -9.72
CA ASP A 350 11.16 8.65 -10.91
C ASP A 350 10.72 7.17 -10.93
N GLU A 351 11.59 6.26 -10.49
CA GLU A 351 11.24 4.84 -10.35
C GLU A 351 10.20 4.62 -9.25
N ILE A 352 10.38 5.26 -8.08
CA ILE A 352 9.39 5.24 -7.00
C ILE A 352 8.03 5.76 -7.51
N ALA A 353 8.00 6.84 -8.30
CA ALA A 353 6.76 7.38 -8.85
C ALA A 353 6.04 6.36 -9.77
N LYS A 354 6.78 5.58 -10.56
CA LYS A 354 6.20 4.49 -11.36
C LYS A 354 5.65 3.38 -10.48
N GLN A 355 6.42 2.96 -9.47
CA GLN A 355 6.01 1.91 -8.52
C GLN A 355 4.74 2.31 -7.77
N LEU A 356 4.69 3.54 -7.25
CA LEU A 356 3.51 4.09 -6.58
C LEU A 356 2.27 4.07 -7.49
N ASN A 357 2.41 4.48 -8.74
CA ASN A 357 1.29 4.46 -9.69
C ASN A 357 0.80 3.02 -9.96
N GLU A 358 1.70 2.06 -10.13
CA GLU A 358 1.32 0.65 -10.31
C GLU A 358 0.66 0.05 -9.06
N LEU A 359 1.13 0.40 -7.86
CA LEU A 359 0.50 -0.02 -6.60
C LEU A 359 -0.88 0.63 -6.42
N GLU A 360 -1.04 1.92 -6.74
CA GLU A 360 -2.34 2.59 -6.69
C GLU A 360 -3.35 1.99 -7.66
N LYS A 361 -2.92 1.62 -8.88
CA LYS A 361 -3.75 0.90 -9.86
C LYS A 361 -4.25 -0.44 -9.33
N ARG A 362 -3.54 -1.09 -8.41
CA ARG A 362 -3.98 -2.33 -7.74
C ARG A 362 -4.82 -2.06 -6.50
N ARG A 363 -4.40 -1.10 -5.66
CA ARG A 363 -5.03 -0.74 -4.39
C ARG A 363 -6.45 -0.22 -4.58
N ILE A 364 -6.66 0.70 -5.52
CA ILE A 364 -7.95 1.38 -5.70
C ILE A 364 -9.06 0.38 -6.09
N PRO A 365 -8.88 -0.48 -7.12
CA PRO A 365 -9.88 -1.51 -7.43
C PRO A 365 -10.11 -2.49 -6.29
N LEU A 366 -9.07 -2.87 -5.55
CA LEU A 366 -9.19 -3.79 -4.41
C LEU A 366 -10.11 -3.21 -3.32
N ALA A 367 -9.88 -1.96 -2.92
CA ALA A 367 -10.75 -1.28 -1.94
C ALA A 367 -12.17 -1.05 -2.47
N ARG A 368 -12.31 -0.72 -3.76
CA ARG A 368 -13.62 -0.44 -4.37
C ARG A 368 -14.44 -1.69 -4.66
N THR A 369 -13.82 -2.86 -4.74
CA THR A 369 -14.53 -4.14 -4.92
C THR A 369 -14.86 -4.79 -3.58
N ASP A 370 -14.15 -4.43 -2.51
CA ASP A 370 -14.49 -4.88 -1.17
C ASP A 370 -15.83 -4.28 -0.67
N GLN A 371 -16.70 -5.18 -0.20
CA GLN A 371 -18.02 -4.83 0.30
C GLN A 371 -17.94 -4.08 1.63
N ILE A 372 -17.04 -4.49 2.53
CA ILE A 372 -16.91 -3.89 3.85
C ILE A 372 -16.45 -2.44 3.71
N ARG A 373 -15.36 -2.21 2.98
CA ARG A 373 -14.86 -0.86 2.69
C ARG A 373 -15.89 0.01 1.95
N ARG A 374 -16.70 -0.55 1.04
CA ARG A 374 -17.80 0.21 0.40
C ARG A 374 -18.92 0.61 1.36
N ILE A 375 -19.28 -0.24 2.31
CA ILE A 375 -20.30 0.07 3.32
C ILE A 375 -19.73 1.10 4.30
N ALA A 376 -18.49 0.92 4.74
CA ALA A 376 -17.77 1.86 5.58
C ALA A 376 -17.65 3.24 4.91
N ALA A 377 -17.28 3.29 3.62
CA ALA A 377 -17.22 4.52 2.84
C ALA A 377 -18.56 5.29 2.85
N ARG A 378 -19.69 4.59 2.72
CA ARG A 378 -21.03 5.22 2.82
C ARG A 378 -21.35 5.69 4.22
N TRP A 379 -20.90 4.98 5.24
CA TRP A 379 -21.14 5.30 6.64
C TRP A 379 -20.33 6.51 7.10
N TYR A 380 -19.05 6.56 6.73
CA TYR A 380 -18.10 7.61 7.11
C TYR A 380 -18.03 8.78 6.09
N SER A 381 -18.77 8.69 4.98
CA SER A 381 -18.77 9.69 3.90
C SER A 381 -17.41 9.88 3.22
N GLU A 382 -16.65 8.80 3.09
CA GLU A 382 -15.32 8.76 2.47
C GLU A 382 -15.31 7.89 1.21
N LYS A 383 -14.21 7.90 0.46
CA LYS A 383 -14.01 6.93 -0.64
C LYS A 383 -13.56 5.58 -0.07
N PRO A 384 -13.91 4.43 -0.69
CA PRO A 384 -13.50 3.11 -0.21
C PRO A 384 -11.98 2.95 0.00
N GLU A 385 -11.18 3.59 -0.86
CA GLU A 385 -9.72 3.62 -0.76
C GLU A 385 -9.17 4.47 0.41
N GLN A 386 -9.98 5.35 1.00
CA GLN A 386 -9.57 6.26 2.08
C GLN A 386 -9.99 5.76 3.47
N VAL A 387 -10.95 4.83 3.52
CA VAL A 387 -11.41 4.22 4.77
C VAL A 387 -10.25 3.57 5.51
N SER A 388 -10.10 3.94 6.78
CA SER A 388 -9.07 3.37 7.66
C SER A 388 -9.40 1.92 8.02
N GLU A 389 -8.36 1.14 8.34
CA GLU A 389 -8.50 -0.25 8.77
C GLU A 389 -9.44 -0.37 10.00
N GLY A 390 -9.27 0.50 10.99
CA GLY A 390 -10.09 0.50 12.20
C GLY A 390 -11.57 0.81 11.94
N GLU A 391 -11.89 1.59 10.89
CA GLU A 391 -13.27 1.84 10.46
C GLU A 391 -13.86 0.66 9.70
N ALA A 392 -13.07 0.06 8.81
CA ALA A 392 -13.45 -1.15 8.10
C ALA A 392 -13.73 -2.31 9.08
N GLY A 393 -12.87 -2.50 10.09
CA GLY A 393 -13.03 -3.53 11.12
C GLY A 393 -14.32 -3.40 11.94
N LYS A 394 -14.72 -2.18 12.32
CA LYS A 394 -16.00 -1.95 13.03
C LYS A 394 -17.20 -2.32 12.16
N ILE A 395 -17.17 -1.95 10.89
CA ILE A 395 -18.24 -2.25 9.94
C ILE A 395 -18.27 -3.75 9.63
N ALA A 396 -17.11 -4.40 9.51
CA ALA A 396 -16.99 -5.85 9.36
C ALA A 396 -17.68 -6.58 10.51
N ALA A 397 -17.39 -6.21 11.76
CA ALA A 397 -17.99 -6.85 12.94
C ALA A 397 -19.54 -6.76 12.93
N ILE A 398 -20.09 -5.59 12.60
CA ILE A 398 -21.55 -5.39 12.52
C ILE A 398 -22.14 -6.19 11.35
N TRP A 399 -21.53 -6.09 10.18
CA TRP A 399 -22.03 -6.73 8.95
C TRP A 399 -21.97 -8.25 9.06
N PHE A 400 -20.82 -8.81 9.38
CA PHE A 400 -20.63 -10.25 9.54
C PHE A 400 -21.45 -10.81 10.69
N GLY A 401 -21.52 -10.10 11.83
CA GLY A 401 -22.39 -10.48 12.94
C GLY A 401 -23.87 -10.56 12.53
N SER A 402 -24.37 -9.57 11.79
CA SER A 402 -25.76 -9.58 11.33
C SER A 402 -26.07 -10.73 10.38
N LEU A 403 -25.16 -11.05 9.46
CA LEU A 403 -25.32 -12.17 8.52
C LEU A 403 -25.26 -13.52 9.24
N ALA A 404 -24.36 -13.66 10.21
CA ALA A 404 -24.22 -14.88 11.00
C ALA A 404 -25.48 -15.15 11.84
N VAL A 405 -26.11 -14.12 12.42
CA VAL A 405 -27.38 -14.27 13.16
C VAL A 405 -28.50 -14.75 12.23
N ILE A 406 -28.62 -14.14 11.04
CA ILE A 406 -29.62 -14.56 10.05
C ILE A 406 -29.38 -16.00 9.62
N ALA A 407 -28.12 -16.37 9.33
CA ALA A 407 -27.77 -17.72 8.91
C ALA A 407 -28.08 -18.76 10.00
N GLY A 408 -27.72 -18.50 11.26
CA GLY A 408 -27.98 -19.40 12.38
C GLY A 408 -29.47 -19.62 12.68
N LEU A 409 -30.30 -18.60 12.43
CA LEU A 409 -31.74 -18.65 12.68
C LEU A 409 -32.59 -19.00 11.44
N ALA A 410 -32.01 -19.00 10.25
CA ALA A 410 -32.75 -19.23 9.00
C ALA A 410 -33.45 -20.59 8.98
N GLY A 411 -32.75 -21.67 9.31
CA GLY A 411 -33.32 -23.02 9.33
C GLY A 411 -34.46 -23.17 10.36
N PRO A 412 -34.27 -22.82 11.65
CA PRO A 412 -35.31 -22.99 12.66
C PRO A 412 -36.53 -22.10 12.43
N ILE A 413 -36.32 -20.85 12.01
CA ILE A 413 -37.42 -19.94 11.66
C ILE A 413 -38.20 -20.51 10.47
N THR A 414 -37.52 -20.99 9.43
CA THR A 414 -38.15 -21.60 8.26
C THR A 414 -38.97 -22.84 8.64
N ALA A 415 -38.44 -23.69 9.54
CA ALA A 415 -39.18 -24.84 10.06
C ALA A 415 -40.45 -24.44 10.83
N MET A 416 -40.37 -23.42 11.69
CA MET A 416 -41.53 -22.92 12.43
C MET A 416 -42.58 -22.29 11.51
N VAL A 417 -42.17 -21.55 10.48
CA VAL A 417 -43.08 -21.00 9.46
C VAL A 417 -43.77 -22.14 8.69
N ALA A 418 -43.01 -23.17 8.31
CA ALA A 418 -43.55 -24.34 7.63
C ALA A 418 -44.64 -25.05 8.46
N LEU A 419 -44.39 -25.27 9.75
CA LEU A 419 -45.35 -25.86 10.67
C LEU A 419 -46.58 -24.96 10.89
N GLY A 420 -46.36 -23.64 10.92
CA GLY A 420 -47.43 -22.64 10.90
C GLY A 420 -48.37 -22.79 9.70
N LEU A 421 -47.82 -22.86 8.49
CA LEU A 421 -48.58 -23.04 7.25
C LEU A 421 -49.35 -24.37 7.24
N GLN A 422 -48.72 -25.46 7.67
CA GLN A 422 -49.36 -26.78 7.76
C GLN A 422 -50.52 -26.78 8.77
N ARG A 423 -50.35 -26.13 9.93
CA ARG A 423 -51.42 -26.01 10.93
C ARG A 423 -52.60 -25.20 10.42
N ILE A 424 -52.35 -24.09 9.73
CA ILE A 424 -53.42 -23.25 9.14
C ILE A 424 -54.19 -24.06 8.09
N ALA A 425 -53.50 -24.84 7.25
CA ALA A 425 -54.15 -25.73 6.28
C ALA A 425 -55.00 -26.83 6.97
N ALA A 426 -54.47 -27.50 7.99
CA ALA A 426 -55.22 -28.51 8.73
C ALA A 426 -56.48 -27.94 9.42
N GLN A 427 -56.40 -26.72 9.96
CA GLN A 427 -57.55 -26.03 10.54
C GLN A 427 -58.60 -25.65 9.48
N ALA A 428 -58.17 -25.21 8.29
CA ALA A 428 -59.06 -24.91 7.17
C ALA A 428 -59.79 -26.16 6.65
N GLU A 429 -59.11 -27.31 6.56
CA GLU A 429 -59.75 -28.59 6.19
C GLU A 429 -60.73 -29.08 7.26
N SER A 430 -60.37 -29.00 8.55
CA SER A 430 -61.25 -29.43 9.64
C SER A 430 -62.54 -28.58 9.79
N ARG A 431 -62.50 -27.31 9.39
CA ARG A 431 -63.69 -26.44 9.28
C ARG A 431 -64.55 -26.78 8.05
N SER A 432 -63.95 -27.29 6.98
CA SER A 432 -64.66 -27.68 5.75
C SER A 432 -65.35 -29.05 5.86
N GLU A 433 -64.92 -29.94 6.75
CA GLU A 433 -65.65 -31.20 7.03
C GLU A 433 -66.92 -30.93 7.85
N ASN A 434 -68.07 -30.83 7.16
CA ASN A 434 -69.38 -30.61 7.75
C ASN A 434 -69.68 -31.60 8.89
N ARG A 435 -69.98 -31.06 10.09
CA ARG A 435 -70.39 -31.83 11.29
C ARG A 435 -71.51 -32.85 11.02
N LEU A 436 -72.32 -32.60 10.00
CA LEU A 436 -73.40 -33.48 9.52
C LEU A 436 -72.90 -34.84 9.00
N SER A 437 -71.80 -34.89 8.25
CA SER A 437 -71.30 -36.15 7.67
C SER A 437 -70.77 -37.10 8.76
N ARG A 438 -70.16 -36.56 9.81
CA ARG A 438 -69.72 -37.31 10.99
C ARG A 438 -70.89 -37.84 11.82
N LEU A 439 -71.97 -37.07 11.95
CA LEU A 439 -73.19 -37.51 12.62
C LEU A 439 -73.92 -38.60 11.83
N ILE A 440 -74.05 -38.44 10.50
CA ILE A 440 -74.66 -39.44 9.61
C ILE A 440 -73.86 -40.74 9.62
N ARG A 441 -72.52 -40.66 9.54
CA ARG A 441 -71.65 -41.86 9.62
C ARG A 441 -71.80 -42.60 10.95
N ARG A 442 -71.91 -41.88 12.08
CA ARG A 442 -72.16 -42.49 13.39
C ARG A 442 -73.55 -43.11 13.47
N LEU A 443 -74.58 -42.46 12.92
CA LEU A 443 -75.94 -43.00 12.84
C LEU A 443 -75.97 -44.30 12.01
N LEU A 444 -75.33 -44.32 10.84
CA LEU A 444 -75.26 -45.50 9.97
C LEU A 444 -74.52 -46.67 10.61
N LEU A 445 -73.40 -46.42 11.31
CA LEU A 445 -72.67 -47.46 12.03
C LEU A 445 -73.47 -48.01 13.20
N ARG A 446 -74.18 -47.14 13.94
CA ARG A 446 -75.03 -47.53 15.07
C ARG A 446 -76.25 -48.33 14.61
N TRP A 447 -76.82 -47.98 13.44
CA TRP A 447 -77.88 -48.74 12.77
C TRP A 447 -77.38 -50.11 12.27
N ARG A 448 -76.17 -50.18 11.71
CA ARG A 448 -75.55 -51.43 11.27
C ARG A 448 -75.32 -52.41 12.43
N TRP A 449 -74.94 -51.92 13.61
CA TRP A 449 -74.74 -52.75 14.80
C TRP A 449 -76.04 -53.25 15.44
N HIS A 450 -77.15 -52.51 15.31
CA HIS A 450 -78.47 -52.98 15.78
C HIS A 450 -79.04 -54.15 14.96
N ARG A 451 -78.47 -54.47 13.79
CA ARG A 451 -78.96 -55.53 12.89
C ARG A 451 -78.19 -56.84 12.94
N VAL A 452 -77.14 -56.97 13.76
CA VAL A 452 -76.39 -58.22 13.87
C VAL A 452 -76.99 -59.07 14.99
N ARG A 453 -77.84 -60.05 14.64
CA ARG A 453 -78.32 -61.08 15.56
C ARG A 453 -77.13 -61.88 16.10
N THR A 454 -77.02 -61.95 17.42
CA THR A 454 -76.11 -62.80 18.17
C THR A 454 -76.40 -64.28 17.86
N VAL A 455 -75.49 -64.94 17.14
CA VAL A 455 -75.50 -66.40 16.94
C VAL A 455 -74.95 -67.04 18.21
N LYS A 456 -75.75 -67.90 18.87
CA LYS A 456 -75.31 -68.71 20.02
C LYS A 456 -74.56 -69.94 19.50
N VAL A 457 -73.27 -70.05 19.81
CA VAL A 457 -72.46 -71.25 19.59
C VAL A 457 -72.57 -72.14 20.84
N PRO A 458 -72.91 -73.44 20.73
CA PRO A 458 -72.96 -74.34 21.88
C PRO A 458 -71.55 -74.66 22.42
N VAL A 459 -71.46 -74.68 23.75
CA VAL A 459 -70.27 -74.99 24.54
C VAL A 459 -70.25 -76.50 24.78
N GLU A 460 -69.17 -77.18 24.39
CA GLU A 460 -68.88 -78.55 24.80
C GLU A 460 -67.93 -78.53 26.02
N VAL A 461 -68.34 -79.24 27.07
CA VAL A 461 -67.67 -79.43 28.37
C VAL A 461 -67.06 -80.85 28.37
N PRO A 462 -65.89 -81.07 29.00
CA PRO A 462 -64.91 -82.08 28.61
C PRO A 462 -65.24 -83.49 29.12
N VAL A 463 -64.72 -84.51 28.42
CA VAL A 463 -64.61 -85.87 28.93
C VAL A 463 -63.13 -86.24 29.00
N ASP A 464 -62.66 -86.42 30.24
CA ASP A 464 -61.35 -86.96 30.56
C ASP A 464 -61.25 -88.41 30.12
N ARG A 465 -60.19 -88.71 29.37
CA ARG A 465 -59.65 -90.07 29.31
C ARG A 465 -58.14 -90.02 29.32
N GLU A 466 -57.60 -90.17 30.52
CA GLU A 466 -56.21 -90.55 30.75
C GLU A 466 -55.92 -91.87 30.01
N VAL A 467 -54.73 -91.99 29.41
CA VAL A 467 -53.85 -93.17 29.47
C VAL A 467 -52.58 -92.93 28.62
N GLU A 468 -51.46 -92.96 29.33
CA GLU A 468 -50.10 -93.39 28.93
C GLU A 468 -49.21 -92.51 28.01
N LYS A 469 -48.55 -91.58 28.71
CA LYS A 469 -47.11 -91.25 28.66
C LYS A 469 -46.24 -92.13 27.73
N ARG A 470 -45.79 -91.57 26.61
CA ARG A 470 -44.52 -91.91 25.95
C ARG A 470 -43.81 -90.64 25.48
N VAL A 471 -42.50 -90.72 25.59
CA VAL A 471 -41.50 -89.64 25.65
C VAL A 471 -41.13 -89.10 24.26
N GLU A 472 -41.00 -87.76 24.22
CA GLU A 472 -40.25 -86.84 23.35
C GLU A 472 -39.70 -87.34 21.99
N VAL A 473 -40.10 -86.63 20.91
CA VAL A 473 -39.21 -86.27 19.79
C VAL A 473 -39.65 -84.90 19.23
N PRO A 474 -38.74 -83.92 19.07
CA PRO A 474 -39.04 -82.59 18.55
C PRO A 474 -39.27 -82.61 17.02
N VAL A 475 -40.25 -81.86 16.54
CA VAL A 475 -40.46 -81.64 15.09
C VAL A 475 -40.19 -80.18 14.77
N GLU A 476 -39.09 -79.94 14.06
CA GLU A 476 -38.68 -78.65 13.52
C GLU A 476 -39.61 -78.19 12.38
N LYS A 477 -39.86 -76.88 12.34
CA LYS A 477 -40.74 -76.20 11.39
C LYS A 477 -39.91 -75.73 10.19
N VAL A 478 -40.12 -76.33 9.02
CA VAL A 478 -39.42 -75.97 7.77
C VAL A 478 -39.93 -74.62 7.25
N VAL A 479 -39.05 -73.62 7.19
CA VAL A 479 -39.26 -72.34 6.48
C VAL A 479 -38.72 -72.51 5.05
N LYS A 480 -39.52 -72.15 4.03
CA LYS A 480 -39.07 -72.15 2.63
C LYS A 480 -38.59 -70.74 2.26
N GLU A 481 -37.32 -70.61 1.91
CA GLU A 481 -36.74 -69.39 1.35
C GLU A 481 -36.78 -69.50 -0.19
N ILE A 482 -37.32 -68.48 -0.86
CA ILE A 482 -37.47 -68.43 -2.32
C ILE A 482 -36.40 -67.47 -2.85
N LEU A 483 -35.48 -67.96 -3.69
CA LEU A 483 -34.43 -67.16 -4.33
C LEU A 483 -34.94 -66.64 -5.69
N TYR A 484 -34.86 -65.32 -5.93
CA TYR A 484 -35.26 -64.70 -7.20
C TYR A 484 -34.03 -64.47 -8.10
N VAL A 485 -33.99 -65.10 -9.28
CA VAL A 485 -32.97 -64.86 -10.29
C VAL A 485 -33.58 -64.05 -11.44
N PRO A 486 -33.18 -62.79 -11.65
CA PRO A 486 -33.70 -61.98 -12.74
C PRO A 486 -33.10 -62.39 -14.10
N VAL A 487 -33.95 -62.61 -15.11
CA VAL A 487 -33.55 -62.81 -16.50
C VAL A 487 -33.78 -61.50 -17.25
N LEU A 488 -32.71 -60.85 -17.71
CA LEU A 488 -32.77 -59.62 -18.49
C LEU A 488 -32.76 -59.97 -19.99
N THR A 489 -33.94 -60.06 -20.60
CA THR A 489 -34.07 -60.16 -22.06
C THR A 489 -35.35 -59.48 -22.55
N ASP A 490 -35.25 -58.76 -23.66
CA ASP A 490 -36.37 -58.05 -24.29
C ASP A 490 -37.01 -58.85 -25.44
N ASP A 491 -36.54 -60.09 -25.68
CA ASP A 491 -37.09 -61.02 -26.68
C ASP A 491 -38.06 -62.04 -26.03
N PRO A 492 -39.36 -62.03 -26.37
CA PRO A 492 -40.37 -62.89 -25.76
C PRO A 492 -40.19 -64.38 -26.05
N ASP A 493 -39.56 -64.77 -27.17
CA ASP A 493 -39.31 -66.18 -27.47
C ASP A 493 -38.09 -66.72 -26.71
N ALA A 494 -37.10 -65.87 -26.42
CA ALA A 494 -35.95 -66.21 -25.57
C ALA A 494 -36.37 -66.47 -24.11
N LEU A 495 -37.34 -65.71 -23.58
CA LEU A 495 -37.87 -65.90 -22.22
C LEU A 495 -38.56 -67.27 -22.06
N ARG A 496 -39.34 -67.69 -23.07
CA ARG A 496 -40.03 -68.99 -23.07
C ARG A 496 -39.06 -70.17 -23.13
N LYS A 497 -37.93 -69.99 -23.81
CA LYS A 497 -36.87 -70.99 -23.87
C LYS A 497 -36.12 -71.10 -22.54
N ALA A 498 -35.78 -69.96 -21.91
CA ALA A 498 -35.13 -69.91 -20.60
C ALA A 498 -35.99 -70.48 -19.46
N LEU A 499 -37.33 -70.41 -19.56
CA LEU A 499 -38.24 -71.04 -18.59
C LEU A 499 -38.29 -72.58 -18.67
N ASN A 500 -37.82 -73.16 -19.78
CA ASN A 500 -37.86 -74.60 -20.03
C ASN A 500 -36.46 -75.26 -20.04
N GLU A 501 -35.39 -74.50 -19.84
CA GLU A 501 -34.03 -75.01 -19.70
C GLU A 501 -33.69 -75.16 -18.20
N ASP A 502 -33.02 -76.26 -17.84
CA ASP A 502 -32.53 -76.48 -16.48
C ASP A 502 -31.52 -75.37 -16.10
N LEU A 503 -31.54 -74.95 -14.83
CA LEU A 503 -30.65 -73.91 -14.33
C LEU A 503 -29.16 -74.26 -14.60
N PRO A 504 -28.31 -73.27 -14.91
CA PRO A 504 -26.88 -73.50 -15.14
C PRO A 504 -26.23 -74.21 -13.95
N ALA A 505 -25.28 -75.11 -14.21
CA ALA A 505 -24.60 -75.91 -13.19
C ALA A 505 -24.01 -75.09 -12.03
N ASP A 506 -23.64 -73.84 -12.31
CA ASP A 506 -23.05 -72.87 -11.37
C ASP A 506 -24.04 -72.42 -10.27
N VAL A 507 -25.35 -72.57 -10.49
CA VAL A 507 -26.43 -72.24 -9.52
C VAL A 507 -26.85 -73.48 -8.72
N VAL A 508 -26.67 -74.68 -9.29
CA VAL A 508 -27.02 -75.96 -8.65
C VAL A 508 -26.09 -76.27 -7.46
N ASP A 509 -24.84 -75.82 -7.51
CA ASP A 509 -23.85 -76.04 -6.43
C ASP A 509 -24.11 -75.19 -5.16
N LEU A 510 -24.96 -74.16 -5.22
CA LEU A 510 -25.40 -73.37 -4.06
C LEU A 510 -26.52 -74.05 -3.25
N VAL A 511 -27.12 -75.13 -3.77
CA VAL A 511 -28.21 -75.88 -3.13
C VAL A 511 -27.70 -77.26 -2.68
N LYS A 512 -26.73 -77.28 -1.77
CA LYS A 512 -26.36 -78.52 -1.05
C LYS A 512 -27.27 -78.75 0.15
N VAL A 513 -28.36 -79.47 -0.07
CA VAL A 513 -29.17 -80.05 1.01
C VAL A 513 -28.47 -81.30 1.54
N ALA A 514 -28.12 -81.26 2.82
CA ALA A 514 -27.63 -82.40 3.58
C ALA A 514 -28.76 -83.43 3.74
N ALA A 515 -28.68 -84.55 3.01
CA ALA A 515 -29.54 -85.71 3.21
C ALA A 515 -28.69 -86.90 3.69
N LYS A 516 -28.88 -87.32 4.93
CA LYS A 516 -28.22 -88.49 5.53
C LYS A 516 -29.23 -89.63 5.71
N GLY A 517 -29.12 -90.65 4.85
CA GLY A 517 -29.52 -92.05 5.04
C GLY A 517 -31.04 -92.35 4.96
N GLY A 518 -31.55 -93.31 4.19
CA GLY A 518 -30.96 -94.46 3.49
C GLY A 518 -31.73 -95.72 3.87
N ARG A 519 -32.33 -96.44 2.90
CA ARG A 519 -32.48 -97.90 2.98
C ARG A 519 -32.84 -98.57 1.65
N LYS A 520 -32.08 -99.62 1.39
CA LYS A 520 -32.21 -100.66 0.38
C LYS A 520 -33.60 -101.30 0.33
N ARG A 521 -34.01 -101.76 -0.86
CA ARG A 521 -34.46 -103.14 -1.11
C ARG A 521 -34.17 -103.55 -2.55
N ALA A 522 -33.97 -104.85 -2.73
CA ALA A 522 -33.32 -105.49 -3.87
C ALA A 522 -34.28 -106.42 -4.63
N GLY A 523 -33.97 -106.60 -5.93
CA GLY A 523 -34.27 -107.76 -6.78
C GLY A 523 -35.64 -107.79 -7.48
N PRO A 524 -35.81 -108.51 -8.62
CA PRO A 524 -34.91 -109.54 -9.18
C PRO A 524 -34.62 -109.45 -10.70
N ALA A 525 -33.51 -110.10 -11.10
CA ALA A 525 -33.45 -111.09 -12.19
C ALA A 525 -32.36 -112.11 -11.81
#